data_AF-A0A2P4XTB8-F1
#
_entry.id   AF-A0A2P4XTB8-F1
#
_cell.length_a   1.000
_cell.length_b   1.000
_cell.length_c   1.000
_cell.angle_alpha   90.00
_cell.angle_beta   90.00
_cell.angle_gamma   90.00
#
_symmetry.space_group_name_H-M   'P 1'
#
loop_
_entity.id
_entity.type
_entity.pdbx_description
1 polymer ?
#
loop_
_entity_poly.entity_id
_entity_poly.type
_entity_poly.pdbx_seq_one_letter_code
_entity_poly.pdbx_strand_id
1 'polypeptide(L)'
;MSYSLFPPAPPHAPSGSAPPPPPAFRSTGDLQRLISPHFLSPEALLRPIPTNEWWGNLLAWDGQRDSDAIFAGPYTYKLVQGQSGTIGSGLSVSYLPQYRTDGPINDNGAPRFYFYPPTIKNWVFSAVELQGQSGPPPLTIQAWDDMGVHLAMAGMRTYLALGSAFTTVEYQDMQVQLGTEHSIVAINGAPAREGHQVNEISFVISLNNGQQWVLYFFSSAGGNTSLVFEGNRLTTTSKFTGVVQASFVSTSAVQMAVPQDDHKILQLYHASAGVYPRGASVQTLNSESFVFNWQLATAAGSNPGARFLHFALTHLQGMLDPSTVEAKHELVLQSHTHGPLFAYMLSTPPNSNPTWLCHVPQAESQG
;
A
#
# COMPACT_ATOMS: atom_id res chain seq x y z
N MET A 1 16.27 -30.38 -3.46
CA MET A 1 17.04 -29.12 -3.57
C MET A 1 16.12 -28.00 -3.11
N SER A 2 16.34 -27.43 -1.92
CA SER A 2 15.50 -26.37 -1.38
C SER A 2 15.89 -25.04 -2.02
N TYR A 3 14.99 -24.45 -2.80
CA TYR A 3 15.17 -23.10 -3.32
C TYR A 3 14.72 -22.11 -2.25
N SER A 4 15.67 -21.33 -1.70
CA SER A 4 15.35 -20.18 -0.86
C SER A 4 14.77 -19.09 -1.76
N LEU A 5 13.48 -18.82 -1.63
CA LEU A 5 12.69 -17.98 -2.53
C LEU A 5 12.89 -16.46 -2.35
N PHE A 6 13.66 -16.05 -1.34
CA PHE A 6 14.00 -14.65 -1.07
C PHE A 6 15.47 -14.55 -0.62
N PRO A 7 16.35 -13.87 -1.37
CA PRO A 7 17.68 -13.56 -0.86
C PRO A 7 17.55 -12.51 0.27
N PRO A 8 18.24 -12.67 1.40
CA PRO A 8 18.29 -11.65 2.44
C PRO A 8 18.94 -10.38 1.90
N ALA A 9 18.43 -9.21 2.30
CA ALA A 9 19.09 -7.94 2.06
C ALA A 9 20.52 -7.98 2.65
N PRO A 10 21.52 -7.35 1.99
CA PRO A 10 22.87 -7.32 2.53
C PRO A 10 22.84 -6.58 3.88
N PRO A 11 23.40 -7.16 4.95
CA PRO A 11 23.41 -6.50 6.24
C PRO A 11 24.31 -5.27 6.14
N HIS A 12 23.80 -4.12 6.59
CA HIS A 12 24.65 -3.05 7.13
C HIS A 12 25.67 -3.69 8.07
N ALA A 13 26.95 -3.30 7.97
CA ALA A 13 28.01 -3.88 8.78
C ALA A 13 27.54 -3.97 10.23
N PRO A 14 27.40 -5.19 10.81
CA PRO A 14 26.89 -5.31 12.16
C PRO A 14 27.91 -4.63 13.05
N SER A 15 27.53 -3.49 13.63
CA SER A 15 28.13 -3.04 14.86
C SER A 15 27.82 -4.15 15.86
N GLY A 16 28.76 -5.08 16.00
CA GLY A 16 28.69 -6.18 16.95
C GLY A 16 28.75 -5.58 18.35
N SER A 17 27.65 -5.01 18.80
CA SER A 17 27.53 -4.51 20.16
C SER A 17 27.53 -5.72 21.09
N ALA A 18 28.42 -5.68 22.09
CA ALA A 18 28.40 -6.67 23.15
C ALA A 18 27.00 -6.68 23.79
N PRO A 19 26.47 -7.85 24.18
CA PRO A 19 25.19 -7.91 24.88
C PRO A 19 25.24 -6.99 26.12
N PRO A 20 24.11 -6.36 26.48
CA PRO A 20 24.09 -5.39 27.56
C PRO A 20 24.53 -6.06 28.88
N PRO A 21 25.25 -5.33 29.76
CA PRO A 21 25.85 -5.92 30.95
C PRO A 21 24.78 -6.49 31.90
N PRO A 22 24.84 -7.80 32.25
CA PRO A 22 23.82 -8.49 33.05
C PRO A 22 23.45 -7.89 34.42
N PRO A 23 24.33 -7.20 35.18
CA PRO A 23 23.90 -6.60 36.45
C PRO A 23 23.02 -5.35 36.25
N ALA A 24 23.15 -4.66 35.12
CA ALA A 24 22.34 -3.46 34.80
C ALA A 24 21.09 -3.81 33.98
N PHE A 25 21.20 -4.79 33.07
CA PHE A 25 20.12 -5.21 32.18
C PHE A 25 19.94 -6.73 32.26
N ARG A 26 18.95 -7.16 33.02
CA ARG A 26 18.58 -8.58 33.09
C ARG A 26 17.71 -8.93 31.89
N SER A 27 18.04 -10.03 31.22
CA SER A 27 17.15 -10.59 30.19
C SER A 27 15.82 -11.00 30.83
N THR A 28 14.71 -10.62 30.19
CA THR A 28 13.35 -10.96 30.63
C THR A 28 12.41 -11.11 29.44
N GLY A 29 11.38 -11.94 29.59
CA GLY A 29 10.25 -12.05 28.66
C GLY A 29 9.05 -11.19 29.05
N ASP A 30 9.15 -10.36 30.10
CA ASP A 30 8.01 -9.62 30.67
C ASP A 30 7.31 -8.71 29.64
N LEU A 31 8.03 -8.20 28.64
CA LEU A 31 7.45 -7.39 27.55
C LEU A 31 6.40 -8.15 26.73
N GLN A 32 6.52 -9.47 26.59
CA GLN A 32 5.53 -10.29 25.88
C GLN A 32 4.16 -10.25 26.59
N ARG A 33 4.13 -10.00 27.91
CA ARG A 33 2.87 -9.86 28.66
C ARG A 33 2.16 -8.52 28.40
N LEU A 34 2.87 -7.50 27.91
CA LEU A 34 2.31 -6.17 27.62
C LEU A 34 1.79 -6.09 26.18
N ILE A 35 2.57 -6.60 25.22
CA ILE A 35 2.20 -6.69 23.81
C ILE A 35 2.60 -8.07 23.33
N SER A 36 1.62 -8.85 22.87
CA SER A 36 1.81 -10.17 22.29
C SER A 36 1.42 -10.13 20.82
N PRO A 37 2.37 -9.95 19.89
CA PRO A 37 2.07 -9.98 18.47
C PRO A 37 1.42 -11.30 18.06
N HIS A 38 0.18 -11.24 17.57
CA HIS A 38 -0.65 -12.41 17.34
C HIS A 38 -0.43 -13.10 15.98
N PHE A 39 -0.07 -12.32 14.96
CA PHE A 39 -0.10 -12.76 13.57
C PHE A 39 1.29 -12.93 12.95
N LEU A 40 2.36 -13.10 13.74
CA LEU A 40 3.70 -13.30 13.19
C LEU A 40 3.92 -14.72 12.68
N SER A 41 4.54 -14.86 11.51
CA SER A 41 5.05 -16.16 11.05
C SER A 41 6.16 -16.70 11.97
N PRO A 42 6.38 -18.03 12.01
CA PRO A 42 7.52 -18.60 12.73
C PRO A 42 8.87 -18.00 12.31
N GLU A 43 9.05 -17.74 11.02
CA GLU A 43 10.27 -17.12 10.47
C GLU A 43 10.42 -15.67 10.91
N ALA A 44 9.31 -14.91 10.97
CA ALA A 44 9.32 -13.54 11.47
C ALA A 44 9.77 -13.46 12.94
N LEU A 45 9.38 -14.43 13.78
CA LEU A 45 9.77 -14.48 15.20
C LEU A 45 11.28 -14.69 15.42
N LEU A 46 12.03 -15.08 14.38
CA LEU A 46 13.49 -15.22 14.45
C LEU A 46 14.24 -13.88 14.35
N ARG A 47 13.52 -12.77 14.08
CA ARG A 47 14.10 -11.43 13.97
C ARG A 47 13.54 -10.51 15.06
N PRO A 48 14.27 -9.47 15.49
CA PRO A 48 13.74 -8.46 16.39
C PRO A 48 12.47 -7.83 15.81
N ILE A 49 11.37 -7.92 16.56
CA ILE A 49 10.08 -7.36 16.17
C ILE A 49 10.13 -5.85 16.43
N PRO A 50 9.83 -5.01 15.42
CA PRO A 50 9.86 -3.58 15.61
C PRO A 50 8.72 -3.11 16.53
N THR A 51 8.97 -2.02 17.26
CA THR A 51 8.01 -1.48 18.24
C THR A 51 7.47 -0.10 17.89
N ASN A 52 8.10 0.62 16.96
CA ASN A 52 7.75 2.01 16.59
C ASN A 52 7.56 2.17 15.07
N GLU A 53 7.21 1.10 14.38
CA GLU A 53 6.95 1.15 12.94
C GLU A 53 5.57 1.72 12.63
N TRP A 54 5.43 2.35 11.46
CA TRP A 54 4.19 2.98 11.01
C TRP A 54 3.01 1.99 10.87
N TRP A 55 3.33 0.70 10.70
CA TRP A 55 2.38 -0.41 10.64
C TRP A 55 2.21 -1.14 11.98
N GLY A 56 2.80 -0.62 13.07
CA GLY A 56 2.82 -1.27 14.39
C GLY A 56 1.44 -1.60 14.99
N ASN A 57 0.38 -0.91 14.55
CA ASN A 57 -1.00 -1.25 14.92
C ASN A 57 -1.38 -2.69 14.55
N LEU A 58 -0.76 -3.29 13.52
CA LEU A 58 -0.99 -4.69 13.16
C LEU A 58 -0.40 -5.67 14.20
N LEU A 59 0.66 -5.27 14.92
CA LEU A 59 1.27 -6.09 15.97
C LEU A 59 0.41 -6.13 17.23
N ALA A 60 -0.35 -5.06 17.51
CA ALA A 60 -1.25 -4.97 18.66
C ALA A 60 -2.66 -5.53 18.38
N TRP A 61 -2.95 -5.93 17.14
CA TRP A 61 -4.27 -6.37 16.73
C TRP A 61 -4.54 -7.84 17.11
N ASP A 62 -5.77 -8.12 17.58
CA ASP A 62 -6.22 -9.41 18.08
C ASP A 62 -7.14 -10.19 17.12
N GLY A 63 -7.47 -9.60 15.95
CA GLY A 63 -8.35 -10.19 14.95
C GLY A 63 -9.84 -10.23 15.31
N GLN A 64 -10.26 -9.64 16.43
CA GLN A 64 -11.66 -9.70 16.90
C GLN A 64 -12.56 -8.63 16.29
N ARG A 65 -11.97 -7.58 15.72
CA ARG A 65 -12.61 -6.48 14.98
C ARG A 65 -11.72 -6.09 13.80
N ASP A 66 -12.16 -5.17 12.96
CA ASP A 66 -11.25 -4.50 12.01
C ASP A 66 -10.01 -3.96 12.74
N SER A 67 -8.83 -4.09 12.15
CA SER A 67 -7.61 -3.53 12.74
C SER A 67 -7.71 -2.02 12.92
N ASP A 68 -6.91 -1.45 13.81
CA ASP A 68 -6.69 -0.01 13.77
C ASP A 68 -5.96 0.36 12.46
N ALA A 69 -6.15 1.61 12.01
CA ALA A 69 -5.64 2.05 10.72
C ALA A 69 -4.12 2.18 10.72
N ILE A 70 -3.52 1.86 9.58
CA ILE A 70 -2.12 2.16 9.28
C ILE A 70 -2.06 3.14 8.11
N PHE A 71 -1.21 4.16 8.25
CA PHE A 71 -1.17 5.29 7.34
C PHE A 71 0.12 5.24 6.52
N ALA A 72 0.04 4.67 5.32
CA ALA A 72 1.22 4.55 4.46
C ALA A 72 1.49 5.81 3.64
N GLY A 73 0.45 6.60 3.37
CA GLY A 73 0.53 7.77 2.49
C GLY A 73 0.76 7.35 1.02
N PRO A 74 -0.11 7.71 0.06
CA PRO A 74 -1.34 8.49 0.22
C PRO A 74 -2.49 7.68 0.84
N TYR A 75 -2.36 6.35 0.91
CA TYR A 75 -3.44 5.48 1.31
C TYR A 75 -3.45 5.15 2.82
N THR A 76 -4.65 4.95 3.34
CA THR A 76 -4.92 4.32 4.64
C THR A 76 -5.27 2.86 4.42
N TYR A 77 -4.72 1.97 5.25
CA TYR A 77 -5.07 0.55 5.24
C TYR A 77 -5.67 0.08 6.56
N LYS A 78 -6.52 -0.94 6.46
CA LYS A 78 -7.00 -1.74 7.60
C LYS A 78 -7.16 -3.18 7.17
N LEU A 79 -7.01 -4.09 8.12
CA LEU A 79 -7.40 -5.48 7.94
C LEU A 79 -8.86 -5.56 8.35
N VAL A 80 -9.69 -6.01 7.41
CA VAL A 80 -11.14 -6.14 7.59
C VAL A 80 -11.42 -7.53 8.09
N GLN A 81 -12.22 -7.63 9.14
CA GLN A 81 -12.68 -8.91 9.65
C GLN A 81 -13.86 -9.43 8.83
N GLY A 82 -13.85 -10.73 8.52
CA GLY A 82 -14.99 -11.40 7.92
C GLY A 82 -16.20 -11.41 8.87
N GLN A 83 -17.35 -11.00 8.35
CA GLN A 83 -18.63 -11.08 9.05
C GLN A 83 -19.67 -11.67 8.11
N SER A 84 -20.67 -12.35 8.67
CA SER A 84 -21.78 -12.90 7.88
C SER A 84 -22.48 -11.79 7.09
N GLY A 85 -22.61 -11.98 5.78
CA GLY A 85 -23.24 -10.99 4.87
C GLY A 85 -22.28 -9.95 4.29
N THR A 86 -21.03 -9.86 4.74
CA THR A 86 -20.03 -8.96 4.14
C THR A 86 -19.30 -9.63 2.98
N ILE A 87 -18.29 -8.96 2.43
CA ILE A 87 -17.38 -9.48 1.41
C ILE A 87 -16.35 -10.49 1.98
N GLY A 88 -16.40 -10.78 3.29
CA GLY A 88 -15.39 -11.58 3.97
C GLY A 88 -14.20 -10.77 4.46
N SER A 89 -13.20 -11.48 4.98
CA SER A 89 -11.97 -10.89 5.49
C SER A 89 -11.12 -10.33 4.35
N GLY A 90 -10.38 -9.24 4.58
CA GLY A 90 -9.58 -8.65 3.51
C GLY A 90 -8.68 -7.51 3.94
N LEU A 91 -8.06 -6.86 2.95
CA LEU A 91 -7.30 -5.62 3.12
C LEU A 91 -8.13 -4.45 2.56
N SER A 92 -8.52 -3.51 3.41
CA SER A 92 -9.11 -2.27 2.93
C SER A 92 -8.04 -1.26 2.55
N VAL A 93 -8.27 -0.51 1.46
CA VAL A 93 -7.54 0.69 1.09
C VAL A 93 -8.52 1.85 0.96
N SER A 94 -8.12 3.01 1.48
CA SER A 94 -8.88 4.25 1.33
C SER A 94 -7.99 5.45 1.05
N TYR A 95 -8.51 6.39 0.25
CA TYR A 95 -7.97 7.74 0.11
C TYR A 95 -8.93 8.71 0.80
N LEU A 96 -8.54 9.11 2.01
CA LEU A 96 -9.43 9.81 2.93
C LEU A 96 -9.40 11.35 2.93
N PRO A 97 -8.53 12.10 2.21
CA PRO A 97 -8.45 13.55 2.32
C PRO A 97 -9.78 14.32 2.26
N GLN A 98 -10.73 13.89 1.43
CA GLN A 98 -12.05 14.53 1.32
C GLN A 98 -12.95 14.39 2.56
N TYR A 99 -12.64 13.47 3.46
CA TYR A 99 -13.40 13.21 4.69
C TYR A 99 -12.81 13.89 5.91
N ARG A 100 -11.83 14.79 5.72
CA ARG A 100 -11.22 15.53 6.82
C ARG A 100 -12.29 16.23 7.65
N THR A 101 -12.26 15.98 8.95
CA THR A 101 -13.08 16.71 9.91
C THR A 101 -12.18 17.57 10.78
N ASP A 102 -12.42 18.87 10.76
CA ASP A 102 -11.72 19.84 11.60
C ASP A 102 -12.42 19.99 12.96
N GLY A 103 -11.63 20.04 14.02
CA GLY A 103 -12.09 20.36 15.37
C GLY A 103 -12.32 21.87 15.57
N PRO A 104 -12.56 22.29 16.82
CA PRO A 104 -12.75 23.71 17.14
C PRO A 104 -11.53 24.55 16.74
N ILE A 105 -11.79 25.79 16.32
CA ILE A 105 -10.76 26.77 16.00
C ILE A 105 -10.10 27.28 17.29
N ASN A 106 -8.78 27.45 17.27
CA ASN A 106 -8.00 28.03 18.37
C ASN A 106 -7.91 29.57 18.23
N ASP A 107 -7.19 30.21 19.17
CA ASP A 107 -7.07 31.67 19.21
C ASP A 107 -6.25 32.25 18.03
N ASN A 108 -5.51 31.42 17.29
CA ASN A 108 -4.75 31.83 16.10
C ASN A 108 -5.47 31.58 14.77
N GLY A 109 -6.75 31.15 14.81
CA GLY A 109 -7.57 30.92 13.64
C GLY A 109 -7.37 29.55 12.97
N ALA A 110 -6.56 28.66 13.53
CA ALA A 110 -6.36 27.30 13.02
C ALA A 110 -7.21 26.26 13.76
N PRO A 111 -7.59 25.14 13.11
CA PRO A 111 -8.19 24.00 13.81
C PRO A 111 -7.25 23.46 14.89
N ARG A 112 -7.77 23.19 16.10
CA ARG A 112 -6.99 22.59 17.20
C ARG A 112 -6.53 21.16 16.89
N PHE A 113 -7.36 20.43 16.15
CA PHE A 113 -7.07 19.11 15.64
C PHE A 113 -7.87 18.90 14.36
N TYR A 114 -7.47 17.90 13.59
CA TYR A 114 -8.27 17.34 12.52
C TYR A 114 -8.06 15.82 12.51
N PHE A 115 -9.00 15.11 11.91
CA PHE A 115 -8.85 13.68 11.69
C PHE A 115 -9.54 13.26 10.40
N TYR A 116 -9.15 12.10 9.89
CA TYR A 116 -9.84 11.42 8.81
C TYR A 116 -10.54 10.20 9.40
N PRO A 117 -11.85 10.00 9.18
CA PRO A 117 -12.56 8.82 9.66
C PRO A 117 -11.95 7.55 9.06
N PRO A 118 -11.20 6.74 9.83
CA PRO A 118 -10.54 5.55 9.29
C PRO A 118 -11.54 4.39 9.09
N THR A 119 -12.81 4.59 9.44
CA THR A 119 -13.87 3.59 9.27
C THR A 119 -14.33 3.46 7.82
N ILE A 120 -14.10 4.47 6.99
CA ILE A 120 -14.52 4.49 5.58
C ILE A 120 -13.61 3.59 4.77
N LYS A 121 -14.19 2.61 4.06
CA LYS A 121 -13.47 1.67 3.19
C LYS A 121 -13.82 1.92 1.73
N ASN A 122 -12.94 2.60 0.99
CA ASN A 122 -13.16 2.84 -0.44
C ASN A 122 -13.07 1.55 -1.25
N TRP A 123 -12.10 0.69 -0.92
CA TRP A 123 -11.97 -0.65 -1.48
C TRP A 123 -11.59 -1.65 -0.41
N VAL A 124 -12.07 -2.88 -0.54
CA VAL A 124 -11.65 -4.06 0.24
C VAL A 124 -11.22 -5.13 -0.75
N PHE A 125 -9.93 -5.45 -0.74
CA PHE A 125 -9.38 -6.61 -1.43
C PHE A 125 -9.72 -7.86 -0.63
N SER A 126 -10.51 -8.76 -1.21
CA SER A 126 -10.98 -10.01 -0.62
C SER A 126 -11.08 -11.10 -1.69
N ALA A 127 -11.62 -12.25 -1.31
CA ALA A 127 -11.94 -13.34 -2.20
C ALA A 127 -13.20 -14.08 -1.73
N VAL A 128 -13.90 -14.75 -2.65
CA VAL A 128 -15.12 -15.51 -2.34
C VAL A 128 -14.86 -16.57 -1.27
N GLU A 129 -13.67 -17.19 -1.27
CA GLU A 129 -13.26 -18.19 -0.29
C GLU A 129 -13.13 -17.64 1.14
N LEU A 130 -13.02 -16.31 1.29
CA LEU A 130 -12.96 -15.62 2.59
C LEU A 130 -14.35 -15.16 3.08
N GLN A 131 -15.39 -15.33 2.27
CA GLN A 131 -16.76 -14.99 2.65
C GLN A 131 -17.31 -15.97 3.70
N GLY A 132 -18.01 -15.44 4.70
CA GLY A 132 -18.69 -16.27 5.71
C GLY A 132 -17.77 -16.94 6.74
N GLN A 133 -16.46 -16.69 6.70
CA GLN A 133 -15.57 -17.08 7.78
C GLN A 133 -15.84 -16.21 9.02
N SER A 134 -16.32 -16.83 10.09
CA SER A 134 -16.47 -16.20 11.40
C SER A 134 -15.22 -16.49 12.23
N GLY A 135 -14.48 -15.46 12.61
CA GLY A 135 -13.28 -15.57 13.43
C GLY A 135 -12.15 -14.64 12.96
N PRO A 136 -10.98 -14.69 13.63
CA PRO A 136 -9.80 -13.97 13.18
C PRO A 136 -9.46 -14.34 11.73
N PRO A 137 -9.10 -13.37 10.89
CA PRO A 137 -8.70 -13.67 9.53
C PRO A 137 -7.44 -14.52 9.52
N PRO A 138 -7.23 -15.34 8.47
CA PRO A 138 -6.03 -16.15 8.30
C PRO A 138 -4.84 -15.28 7.86
N LEU A 139 -4.57 -14.20 8.59
CA LEU A 139 -3.50 -13.24 8.36
C LEU A 139 -2.18 -13.75 8.95
N THR A 140 -1.10 -13.47 8.26
CA THR A 140 0.26 -13.61 8.80
C THR A 140 1.15 -12.47 8.32
N ILE A 141 1.82 -11.81 9.27
CA ILE A 141 2.93 -10.89 9.05
C ILE A 141 4.17 -11.75 8.80
N GLN A 142 4.64 -11.74 7.56
CA GLN A 142 5.70 -12.64 7.08
C GLN A 142 7.09 -12.01 7.25
N ALA A 143 7.23 -10.74 6.88
CA ALA A 143 8.48 -10.03 6.95
C ALA A 143 8.30 -8.51 6.97
N TRP A 144 9.37 -7.78 7.23
CA TRP A 144 9.45 -6.33 7.15
C TRP A 144 10.89 -5.92 6.78
N ASP A 145 11.02 -4.68 6.33
CA ASP A 145 12.26 -4.00 5.99
C ASP A 145 12.15 -2.50 6.33
N ASP A 146 13.05 -1.68 5.79
CA ASP A 146 13.16 -0.25 6.13
C ASP A 146 11.95 0.58 5.67
N MET A 147 11.13 0.09 4.74
CA MET A 147 10.02 0.84 4.14
C MET A 147 8.66 0.21 4.39
N GLY A 148 8.59 -1.09 4.66
CA GLY A 148 7.31 -1.78 4.63
C GLY A 148 7.23 -3.12 5.34
N VAL A 149 6.07 -3.74 5.15
CA VAL A 149 5.69 -5.01 5.78
C VAL A 149 5.02 -5.94 4.77
N HIS A 150 5.38 -7.21 4.83
CA HIS A 150 4.77 -8.30 4.07
C HIS A 150 3.65 -8.94 4.85
N LEU A 151 2.48 -8.99 4.24
CA LEU A 151 1.30 -9.65 4.77
C LEU A 151 0.87 -10.78 3.82
N ALA A 152 0.44 -11.90 4.40
CA ALA A 152 -0.24 -12.96 3.70
C ALA A 152 -1.60 -13.23 4.34
N MET A 153 -2.63 -13.46 3.53
CA MET A 153 -3.97 -13.84 3.98
C MET A 153 -4.51 -14.93 3.07
N ALA A 154 -4.50 -16.18 3.53
CA ALA A 154 -4.82 -17.34 2.70
C ALA A 154 -4.04 -17.32 1.36
N GLY A 155 -4.72 -17.23 0.21
CA GLY A 155 -4.11 -17.14 -1.12
C GLY A 155 -3.71 -15.72 -1.54
N MET A 156 -3.82 -14.72 -0.67
CA MET A 156 -3.45 -13.33 -0.94
C MET A 156 -2.10 -12.97 -0.32
N ARG A 157 -1.28 -12.19 -1.02
CA ARG A 157 -0.03 -11.61 -0.51
C ARG A 157 0.08 -10.15 -0.89
N THR A 158 0.63 -9.34 0.00
CA THR A 158 0.84 -7.92 -0.25
C THR A 158 2.08 -7.43 0.48
N TYR A 159 2.76 -6.46 -0.11
CA TYR A 159 3.80 -5.67 0.53
C TYR A 159 3.27 -4.24 0.65
N LEU A 160 3.07 -3.78 1.89
CA LEU A 160 2.64 -2.42 2.16
C LEU A 160 3.88 -1.57 2.43
N ALA A 161 4.08 -0.54 1.62
CA ALA A 161 5.18 0.40 1.75
C ALA A 161 4.67 1.83 1.89
N LEU A 162 5.38 2.66 2.66
CA LEU A 162 5.18 4.10 2.66
C LEU A 162 5.28 4.64 1.23
N GLY A 163 4.36 5.50 0.78
CA GLY A 163 4.45 6.15 -0.54
C GLY A 163 4.02 5.30 -1.74
N SER A 164 3.45 4.10 -1.56
CA SER A 164 3.07 3.25 -2.70
C SER A 164 2.05 3.95 -3.63
N ALA A 165 2.33 4.01 -4.94
CA ALA A 165 1.38 4.60 -5.91
C ALA A 165 0.17 3.69 -6.19
N PHE A 166 0.38 2.39 -6.11
CA PHE A 166 -0.62 1.35 -6.26
C PHE A 166 -0.71 0.53 -4.97
N THR A 167 -1.92 0.32 -4.48
CA THR A 167 -2.15 -0.82 -3.57
C THR A 167 -2.08 -2.08 -4.40
N THR A 168 -1.20 -3.01 -4.04
CA THR A 168 -0.96 -4.22 -4.83
C THR A 168 -1.22 -5.47 -3.99
N VAL A 169 -2.03 -6.39 -4.51
CA VAL A 169 -2.30 -7.70 -3.90
C VAL A 169 -2.08 -8.79 -4.95
N GLU A 170 -1.22 -9.74 -4.62
CA GLU A 170 -1.00 -10.96 -5.38
C GLU A 170 -1.98 -12.03 -4.93
N TYR A 171 -2.66 -12.67 -5.86
CA TYR A 171 -3.61 -13.75 -5.61
C TYR A 171 -3.09 -15.06 -6.19
N GLN A 172 -3.32 -16.16 -5.47
CA GLN A 172 -2.96 -17.51 -5.87
C GLN A 172 -4.19 -18.43 -5.78
N ASP A 173 -4.75 -18.80 -6.93
CA ASP A 173 -5.90 -19.71 -7.07
C ASP A 173 -7.14 -19.32 -6.24
N MET A 174 -7.48 -18.03 -6.24
CA MET A 174 -8.61 -17.46 -5.48
C MET A 174 -9.59 -16.77 -6.42
N GLN A 175 -10.89 -16.83 -6.13
CA GLN A 175 -11.87 -16.01 -6.85
C GLN A 175 -11.90 -14.60 -6.24
N VAL A 176 -11.21 -13.65 -6.89
CA VAL A 176 -11.03 -12.28 -6.38
C VAL A 176 -12.37 -11.59 -6.22
N GLN A 177 -12.54 -10.90 -5.10
CA GLN A 177 -13.69 -10.05 -4.81
C GLN A 177 -13.21 -8.70 -4.31
N LEU A 178 -13.54 -7.62 -5.02
CA LEU A 178 -13.28 -6.24 -4.59
C LEU A 178 -14.59 -5.60 -4.16
N GLY A 179 -14.66 -5.11 -2.94
CA GLY A 179 -15.87 -4.51 -2.36
C GLY A 179 -15.66 -3.06 -1.96
N THR A 180 -16.74 -2.31 -1.86
CA THR A 180 -16.70 -0.92 -1.41
C THR A 180 -17.88 -0.62 -0.49
N GLU A 181 -17.70 0.27 0.48
CA GLU A 181 -18.80 0.82 1.29
C GLU A 181 -19.58 1.91 0.53
N HIS A 182 -19.07 2.34 -0.61
CA HIS A 182 -19.72 3.27 -1.53
C HIS A 182 -20.50 2.54 -2.61
N SER A 183 -21.38 3.26 -3.32
CA SER A 183 -22.02 2.69 -4.50
C SER A 183 -21.13 2.88 -5.72
N ILE A 184 -20.93 1.81 -6.49
CA ILE A 184 -20.29 1.91 -7.81
C ILE A 184 -21.32 2.48 -8.77
N VAL A 185 -21.08 3.69 -9.29
CA VAL A 185 -22.03 4.39 -10.18
C VAL A 185 -21.67 4.24 -11.64
N ALA A 186 -20.40 4.05 -11.96
CA ALA A 186 -19.95 3.80 -13.32
C ALA A 186 -18.71 2.90 -13.36
N ILE A 187 -18.61 2.11 -14.42
CA ILE A 187 -17.45 1.27 -14.78
C ILE A 187 -17.08 1.64 -16.20
N ASN A 188 -15.83 2.04 -16.42
CA ASN A 188 -15.31 2.51 -17.72
C ASN A 188 -16.17 3.60 -18.36
N GLY A 189 -16.68 4.52 -17.53
CA GLY A 189 -17.55 5.62 -17.95
C GLY A 189 -19.00 5.22 -18.26
N ALA A 190 -19.33 3.93 -18.32
CA ALA A 190 -20.69 3.44 -18.49
C ALA A 190 -21.40 3.29 -17.12
N PRO A 191 -22.70 3.64 -17.00
CA PRO A 191 -23.44 3.44 -15.76
C PRO A 191 -23.41 1.98 -15.31
N ALA A 192 -23.09 1.76 -14.03
CA ALA A 192 -23.01 0.42 -13.45
C ALA A 192 -24.40 -0.24 -13.38
N ARG A 193 -24.48 -1.53 -13.74
CA ARG A 193 -25.72 -2.31 -13.75
C ARG A 193 -25.47 -3.67 -13.11
N GLU A 194 -26.27 -4.02 -12.12
CA GLU A 194 -26.24 -5.32 -11.44
C GLU A 194 -26.23 -6.48 -12.45
N GLY A 195 -25.38 -7.48 -12.21
CA GLY A 195 -25.19 -8.65 -13.07
C GLY A 195 -24.41 -8.39 -14.35
N HIS A 196 -23.99 -7.15 -14.62
CA HIS A 196 -23.20 -6.83 -15.82
C HIS A 196 -21.78 -7.40 -15.68
N GLN A 197 -21.30 -8.02 -16.75
CA GLN A 197 -19.94 -8.54 -16.85
C GLN A 197 -19.09 -7.62 -17.72
N VAL A 198 -17.92 -7.21 -17.20
CA VAL A 198 -16.90 -6.45 -17.93
C VAL A 198 -15.66 -7.32 -18.11
N ASN A 199 -14.95 -7.19 -19.24
CA ASN A 199 -13.80 -8.05 -19.56
C ASN A 199 -12.61 -7.25 -20.11
N GLU A 200 -11.76 -6.78 -19.21
CA GLU A 200 -10.60 -5.93 -19.53
C GLU A 200 -9.43 -6.25 -18.59
N ILE A 201 -8.29 -5.57 -18.79
CA ILE A 201 -7.16 -5.59 -17.84
C ILE A 201 -7.27 -4.43 -16.85
N SER A 202 -7.87 -3.31 -17.26
CA SER A 202 -8.04 -2.12 -16.42
C SER A 202 -9.50 -1.68 -16.34
N PHE A 203 -9.91 -1.20 -15.17
CA PHE A 203 -11.27 -0.74 -14.93
C PHE A 203 -11.24 0.61 -14.23
N VAL A 204 -11.77 1.65 -14.88
CA VAL A 204 -11.96 2.97 -14.26
C VAL A 204 -13.31 2.98 -13.57
N ILE A 205 -13.30 3.08 -12.24
CA ILE A 205 -14.47 2.99 -11.39
C ILE A 205 -14.81 4.35 -10.81
N SER A 206 -16.05 4.78 -11.00
CA SER A 206 -16.60 5.97 -10.32
C SER A 206 -17.48 5.53 -9.16
N LEU A 207 -17.27 6.15 -8.00
CA LEU A 207 -18.02 5.92 -6.78
C LEU A 207 -19.00 7.07 -6.51
N ASN A 208 -20.09 6.80 -5.78
CA ASN A 208 -21.11 7.81 -5.45
C ASN A 208 -20.61 8.92 -4.50
N ASN A 209 -19.43 8.76 -3.91
CA ASN A 209 -18.76 9.78 -3.10
C ASN A 209 -17.95 10.78 -3.94
N GLY A 210 -18.07 10.72 -5.28
CA GLY A 210 -17.36 11.58 -6.22
C GLY A 210 -15.94 11.13 -6.55
N GLN A 211 -15.41 10.07 -5.92
CA GLN A 211 -14.08 9.56 -6.22
C GLN A 211 -14.07 8.70 -7.48
N GLN A 212 -12.96 8.80 -8.21
CA GLN A 212 -12.60 7.90 -9.29
C GLN A 212 -11.36 7.10 -8.91
N TRP A 213 -11.40 5.80 -9.20
CA TRP A 213 -10.32 4.86 -8.98
C TRP A 213 -10.03 4.09 -10.26
N VAL A 214 -8.80 3.63 -10.43
CA VAL A 214 -8.45 2.68 -11.48
C VAL A 214 -8.00 1.37 -10.85
N LEU A 215 -8.54 0.27 -11.36
CA LEU A 215 -8.21 -1.09 -10.96
C LEU A 215 -7.49 -1.79 -12.11
N TYR A 216 -6.45 -2.57 -11.82
CA TYR A 216 -5.75 -3.39 -12.80
C TYR A 216 -5.74 -4.85 -12.38
N PHE A 217 -5.94 -5.76 -13.33
CA PHE A 217 -5.93 -7.21 -13.15
C PHE A 217 -4.93 -7.85 -14.13
N PHE A 218 -3.78 -8.23 -13.61
CA PHE A 218 -2.71 -8.88 -14.36
C PHE A 218 -2.74 -10.38 -14.10
N SER A 219 -3.45 -11.13 -14.95
CA SER A 219 -3.49 -12.59 -14.88
C SER A 219 -2.13 -13.20 -15.22
N SER A 220 -1.68 -14.17 -14.44
CA SER A 220 -0.45 -14.93 -14.74
C SER A 220 -0.57 -15.77 -16.01
N ALA A 221 -1.81 -16.13 -16.39
CA ALA A 221 -2.10 -16.78 -17.67
C ALA A 221 -2.12 -15.79 -18.85
N GLY A 222 -2.01 -14.49 -18.59
CA GLY A 222 -2.18 -13.42 -19.57
C GLY A 222 -3.65 -13.15 -19.91
N GLY A 223 -3.85 -12.12 -20.73
CA GLY A 223 -5.17 -11.74 -21.25
C GLY A 223 -6.03 -10.91 -20.29
N ASN A 224 -7.27 -10.65 -20.72
CA ASN A 224 -8.25 -9.87 -19.97
C ASN A 224 -8.84 -10.68 -18.82
N THR A 225 -9.32 -9.97 -17.80
CA THR A 225 -10.04 -10.56 -16.66
C THR A 225 -11.50 -10.20 -16.73
N SER A 226 -12.39 -11.19 -16.61
CA SER A 226 -13.83 -10.96 -16.56
C SER A 226 -14.32 -10.77 -15.12
N LEU A 227 -14.93 -9.62 -14.85
CA LEU A 227 -15.54 -9.25 -13.57
C LEU A 227 -17.05 -9.13 -13.70
N VAL A 228 -17.78 -9.65 -12.72
CA VAL A 228 -19.23 -9.43 -12.56
C VAL A 228 -19.44 -8.38 -11.47
N PHE A 229 -20.24 -7.37 -11.78
CA PHE A 229 -20.67 -6.37 -10.83
C PHE A 229 -21.96 -6.82 -10.12
N GLU A 230 -21.89 -7.02 -8.80
CA GLU A 230 -23.05 -7.37 -7.99
C GLU A 230 -22.96 -6.76 -6.57
N GLY A 231 -23.97 -6.03 -6.13
CA GLY A 231 -24.10 -5.54 -4.75
C GLY A 231 -22.92 -4.70 -4.25
N ASN A 232 -22.43 -3.76 -5.08
CA ASN A 232 -21.22 -2.95 -4.82
C ASN A 232 -19.92 -3.77 -4.72
N ARG A 233 -19.89 -4.94 -5.40
CA ARG A 233 -18.72 -5.82 -5.49
C ARG A 233 -18.38 -6.09 -6.93
N LEU A 234 -17.09 -6.21 -7.22
CA LEU A 234 -16.55 -6.71 -8.48
C LEU A 234 -15.92 -8.07 -8.21
N THR A 235 -16.49 -9.14 -8.77
CA THR A 235 -16.05 -10.51 -8.55
C THR A 235 -15.51 -11.13 -9.83
N THR A 236 -14.35 -11.79 -9.81
CA THR A 236 -13.89 -12.54 -10.98
C THR A 236 -14.83 -13.70 -11.29
N THR A 237 -15.08 -13.96 -12.57
CA THR A 237 -15.96 -15.08 -13.02
C THR A 237 -15.37 -16.47 -12.77
N SER A 238 -14.07 -16.54 -12.49
CA SER A 238 -13.34 -17.77 -12.20
C SER A 238 -12.21 -17.49 -11.20
N LYS A 239 -11.56 -18.56 -10.74
CA LYS A 239 -10.34 -18.44 -9.92
C LYS A 239 -9.24 -17.73 -10.69
N PHE A 240 -8.54 -16.86 -9.98
CA PHE A 240 -7.54 -15.95 -10.51
C PHE A 240 -6.20 -16.21 -9.81
N THR A 241 -5.13 -16.23 -10.61
CA THR A 241 -3.75 -16.23 -10.13
C THR A 241 -3.02 -15.09 -10.85
N GLY A 242 -2.49 -14.13 -10.09
CA GLY A 242 -1.93 -12.92 -10.69
C GLY A 242 -1.90 -11.75 -9.71
N VAL A 243 -1.83 -10.54 -10.25
CA VAL A 243 -1.69 -9.31 -9.47
C VAL A 243 -2.90 -8.41 -9.70
N VAL A 244 -3.47 -7.89 -8.61
CA VAL A 244 -4.52 -6.89 -8.65
C VAL A 244 -3.98 -5.59 -8.04
N GLN A 245 -4.18 -4.48 -8.73
CA GLN A 245 -3.76 -3.16 -8.27
C GLN A 245 -4.94 -2.18 -8.21
N ALA A 246 -4.91 -1.26 -7.26
CA ALA A 246 -5.85 -0.14 -7.18
C ALA A 246 -5.12 1.17 -6.92
N SER A 247 -5.55 2.23 -7.59
CA SER A 247 -5.06 3.60 -7.39
C SER A 247 -6.17 4.63 -7.45
N PHE A 248 -6.08 5.64 -6.59
CA PHE A 248 -6.95 6.81 -6.62
C PHE A 248 -6.57 7.71 -7.79
N VAL A 249 -7.56 8.19 -8.55
CA VAL A 249 -7.38 9.06 -9.71
C VAL A 249 -7.71 10.50 -9.35
N SER A 250 -8.97 10.74 -8.97
CA SER A 250 -9.49 12.08 -8.72
C SER A 250 -10.72 12.05 -7.83
N THR A 251 -11.15 13.23 -7.37
CA THR A 251 -12.43 13.40 -6.70
C THR A 251 -13.10 14.69 -7.13
N SER A 252 -14.39 14.62 -7.44
CA SER A 252 -15.22 15.81 -7.66
C SER A 252 -15.77 16.40 -6.37
N ALA A 253 -15.58 15.72 -5.23
CA ALA A 253 -16.12 16.13 -3.93
C ALA A 253 -15.37 17.32 -3.30
N VAL A 254 -14.12 17.55 -3.69
CA VAL A 254 -13.28 18.64 -3.17
C VAL A 254 -12.61 19.35 -4.32
N GLN A 255 -12.74 20.68 -4.36
CA GLN A 255 -12.03 21.49 -5.33
C GLN A 255 -10.57 21.61 -4.93
N MET A 256 -9.70 20.95 -5.69
CA MET A 256 -8.25 21.03 -5.51
C MET A 256 -7.74 22.42 -5.88
N ALA A 257 -6.80 22.96 -5.11
CA ALA A 257 -6.17 24.26 -5.40
C ALA A 257 -5.43 24.26 -6.75
N VAL A 258 -4.95 23.09 -7.18
CA VAL A 258 -4.37 22.86 -8.50
C VAL A 258 -5.28 21.88 -9.24
N PRO A 259 -5.91 22.28 -10.36
CA PRO A 259 -6.69 21.37 -11.18
C PRO A 259 -5.83 20.22 -11.66
N GLN A 260 -6.26 18.99 -11.39
CA GLN A 260 -5.64 17.79 -11.93
C GLN A 260 -6.31 17.38 -13.23
N ASP A 261 -5.51 16.82 -14.13
CA ASP A 261 -5.97 16.31 -15.42
C ASP A 261 -6.11 14.78 -15.31
N ASP A 262 -7.34 14.33 -15.05
CA ASP A 262 -7.69 12.92 -14.87
C ASP A 262 -7.18 12.06 -16.04
N HIS A 263 -7.18 12.59 -17.26
CA HIS A 263 -6.69 11.86 -18.43
C HIS A 263 -5.18 11.61 -18.37
N LYS A 264 -4.39 12.63 -17.98
CA LYS A 264 -2.94 12.47 -17.80
C LYS A 264 -2.60 11.54 -16.64
N ILE A 265 -3.35 11.62 -15.53
CA ILE A 265 -3.17 10.73 -14.38
C ILE A 265 -3.45 9.28 -14.79
N LEU A 266 -4.57 9.04 -15.49
CA LEU A 266 -4.88 7.70 -16.01
C LEU A 266 -3.81 7.21 -16.99
N GLN A 267 -3.35 8.04 -17.94
CA GLN A 267 -2.26 7.68 -18.85
C GLN A 267 -0.99 7.28 -18.10
N LEU A 268 -0.62 8.03 -17.06
CA LEU A 268 0.53 7.73 -16.20
C LEU A 268 0.37 6.39 -15.48
N TYR A 269 -0.81 6.14 -14.90
CA TYR A 269 -1.10 4.86 -14.25
C TYR A 269 -1.09 3.69 -15.25
N HIS A 270 -1.71 3.84 -16.43
CA HIS A 270 -1.66 2.81 -17.47
C HIS A 270 -0.21 2.53 -17.92
N ALA A 271 0.64 3.56 -18.00
CA ALA A 271 2.04 3.42 -18.38
C ALA A 271 2.92 2.78 -17.30
N SER A 272 2.50 2.74 -16.03
CA SER A 272 3.31 2.29 -14.89
C SER A 272 2.77 1.05 -14.18
N ALA A 273 1.48 0.75 -14.31
CA ALA A 273 0.84 -0.38 -13.67
C ALA A 273 1.51 -1.71 -14.03
N GLY A 274 1.51 -2.61 -13.06
CA GLY A 274 2.17 -3.91 -13.12
C GLY A 274 3.60 -3.91 -12.60
N VAL A 275 4.24 -2.76 -12.36
CA VAL A 275 5.54 -2.67 -11.65
C VAL A 275 5.31 -2.20 -10.22
N TYR A 276 5.75 -2.98 -9.24
CA TYR A 276 5.47 -2.73 -7.82
C TYR A 276 6.61 -3.20 -6.91
N PRO A 277 6.72 -2.65 -5.69
CA PRO A 277 7.77 -3.05 -4.78
C PRO A 277 7.37 -4.33 -4.03
N ARG A 278 8.39 -5.14 -3.73
CA ARG A 278 8.36 -6.28 -2.83
C ARG A 278 9.36 -6.12 -1.68
N GLY A 279 9.94 -4.94 -1.54
CA GLY A 279 10.85 -4.62 -0.47
C GLY A 279 11.68 -3.41 -0.80
N ALA A 280 12.33 -2.86 0.21
CA ALA A 280 13.33 -1.82 0.05
C ALA A 280 14.37 -1.88 1.18
N SER A 281 15.56 -1.37 0.90
CA SER A 281 16.55 -1.09 1.93
C SER A 281 17.11 0.31 1.74
N VAL A 282 17.34 1.00 2.85
CA VAL A 282 17.95 2.33 2.87
C VAL A 282 19.41 2.17 3.23
N GLN A 283 20.29 2.67 2.37
CA GLN A 283 21.72 2.63 2.59
C GLN A 283 22.32 4.03 2.58
N THR A 284 22.92 4.44 3.69
CA THR A 284 23.77 5.63 3.73
C THR A 284 25.03 5.37 2.91
N LEU A 285 25.34 6.27 1.97
CA LEU A 285 26.55 6.19 1.15
C LEU A 285 27.68 7.02 1.77
N ASN A 286 27.35 8.23 2.22
CA ASN A 286 28.24 9.13 2.94
C ASN A 286 27.41 10.12 3.79
N SER A 287 28.05 11.12 4.40
CA SER A 287 27.38 12.12 5.26
C SER A 287 26.36 12.99 4.51
N GLU A 288 26.43 13.05 3.18
CA GLU A 288 25.60 13.93 2.34
C GLU A 288 24.68 13.13 1.41
N SER A 289 24.64 11.79 1.49
CA SER A 289 23.82 11.00 0.58
C SER A 289 23.44 9.62 1.10
N PHE A 290 22.27 9.17 0.66
CA PHE A 290 21.75 7.85 0.91
C PHE A 290 20.95 7.36 -0.29
N VAL A 291 20.71 6.06 -0.36
CA VAL A 291 20.01 5.43 -1.49
C VAL A 291 18.93 4.49 -0.97
N PHE A 292 17.75 4.56 -1.59
CA PHE A 292 16.75 3.50 -1.48
C PHE A 292 17.05 2.46 -2.56
N ASN A 293 17.37 1.24 -2.14
CA ASN A 293 17.48 0.09 -3.04
C ASN A 293 16.15 -0.65 -3.05
N TRP A 294 15.41 -0.53 -4.15
CA TRP A 294 14.11 -1.16 -4.29
C TRP A 294 14.26 -2.61 -4.74
N GLN A 295 13.40 -3.49 -4.23
CA GLN A 295 13.20 -4.82 -4.77
C GLN A 295 11.89 -4.81 -5.53
N LEU A 296 11.95 -4.82 -6.85
CA LEU A 296 10.76 -4.67 -7.70
C LEU A 296 10.32 -6.00 -8.28
N ALA A 297 9.02 -6.13 -8.50
CA ALA A 297 8.42 -7.17 -9.31
C ALA A 297 7.66 -6.56 -10.49
N THR A 298 7.46 -7.38 -11.51
CA THR A 298 6.70 -7.02 -12.70
C THR A 298 5.65 -8.10 -12.95
N ALA A 299 4.38 -7.69 -12.98
CA ALA A 299 3.26 -8.58 -13.22
C ALA A 299 3.25 -9.09 -14.66
N ALA A 300 2.82 -10.33 -14.87
CA ALA A 300 2.64 -10.87 -16.21
C ALA A 300 1.60 -10.04 -16.98
N GLY A 301 1.90 -9.69 -18.24
CA GLY A 301 1.02 -8.87 -19.07
C GLY A 301 1.06 -7.36 -18.77
N SER A 302 1.98 -6.89 -17.92
CA SER A 302 2.26 -5.45 -17.80
C SER A 302 2.82 -4.90 -19.12
N ASN A 303 2.71 -3.58 -19.30
CA ASN A 303 3.29 -2.93 -20.47
C ASN A 303 4.82 -3.14 -20.52
N PRO A 304 5.42 -3.47 -21.69
CA PRO A 304 6.86 -3.73 -21.80
C PRO A 304 7.77 -2.56 -21.39
N GLY A 305 7.24 -1.33 -21.39
CA GLY A 305 7.94 -0.12 -20.93
C GLY A 305 7.51 0.37 -19.55
N ALA A 306 6.77 -0.44 -18.78
CA ALA A 306 6.31 -0.02 -17.46
C ALA A 306 7.49 0.23 -16.52
N ARG A 307 7.42 1.35 -15.82
CA ARG A 307 8.44 1.78 -14.85
C ARG A 307 7.80 2.00 -13.49
N PHE A 308 8.61 1.80 -12.46
CA PHE A 308 8.17 1.93 -11.08
C PHE A 308 7.76 3.37 -10.78
N LEU A 309 6.51 3.54 -10.37
CA LEU A 309 5.92 4.81 -9.93
C LEU A 309 5.70 4.75 -8.42
N HIS A 310 6.17 5.77 -7.71
CA HIS A 310 6.07 5.83 -6.25
C HIS A 310 6.02 7.28 -5.77
N PHE A 311 5.36 7.53 -4.65
CA PHE A 311 5.24 8.85 -4.05
C PHE A 311 6.39 9.13 -3.08
N ALA A 312 6.79 10.39 -3.02
CA ALA A 312 7.73 10.91 -2.05
C ALA A 312 7.10 12.08 -1.27
N LEU A 313 7.47 12.20 0.00
CA LEU A 313 7.11 13.33 0.85
C LEU A 313 7.90 14.59 0.47
N THR A 314 7.39 15.75 0.86
CA THR A 314 8.00 17.06 0.58
C THR A 314 9.49 17.14 0.95
N HIS A 315 9.93 16.55 2.06
CA HIS A 315 11.35 16.59 2.44
C HIS A 315 12.26 15.83 1.47
N LEU A 316 11.76 14.79 0.79
CA LEU A 316 12.52 14.05 -0.22
C LEU A 316 12.55 14.78 -1.57
N GLN A 317 11.62 15.69 -1.85
CA GLN A 317 11.53 16.39 -3.14
C GLN A 317 12.81 17.15 -3.49
N GLY A 318 13.46 17.77 -2.49
CA GLY A 318 14.73 18.47 -2.66
C GLY A 318 15.96 17.56 -2.60
N MET A 319 15.81 16.31 -2.17
CA MET A 319 16.91 15.36 -2.01
C MET A 319 17.06 14.43 -3.21
N LEU A 320 15.96 14.06 -3.87
CA LEU A 320 15.97 13.08 -4.94
C LEU A 320 16.82 13.51 -6.15
N ASP A 321 17.75 12.65 -6.54
CA ASP A 321 18.63 12.88 -7.68
C ASP A 321 17.89 12.60 -9.00
N PRO A 322 17.78 13.60 -9.90
CA PRO A 322 17.07 13.46 -11.17
C PRO A 322 17.71 12.47 -12.15
N SER A 323 18.94 12.02 -11.90
CA SER A 323 19.56 10.93 -12.67
C SER A 323 18.90 9.57 -12.40
N THR A 324 18.27 9.40 -11.23
CA THR A 324 17.64 8.14 -10.82
C THR A 324 16.12 8.16 -10.93
N VAL A 325 15.51 9.34 -10.84
CA VAL A 325 14.06 9.51 -10.88
C VAL A 325 13.61 10.68 -11.75
N GLU A 326 12.40 10.57 -12.27
CA GLU A 326 11.70 11.58 -13.06
C GLU A 326 10.44 12.02 -12.32
N ALA A 327 10.30 13.31 -12.04
CA ALA A 327 9.10 13.86 -11.39
C ALA A 327 7.88 13.81 -12.33
N LYS A 328 6.71 13.46 -11.79
CA LYS A 328 5.43 13.39 -12.51
C LYS A 328 4.45 14.42 -11.94
N HIS A 329 4.59 15.66 -12.40
CA HIS A 329 3.87 16.81 -11.87
C HIS A 329 2.34 16.74 -12.03
N GLU A 330 1.86 15.93 -12.97
CA GLU A 330 0.44 15.65 -13.16
C GLU A 330 -0.20 14.93 -11.95
N LEU A 331 0.60 14.23 -11.14
CA LEU A 331 0.12 13.40 -10.04
C LEU A 331 0.70 13.85 -8.69
N VAL A 332 -0.16 14.52 -7.92
CA VAL A 332 0.09 14.92 -6.53
C VAL A 332 -1.10 14.47 -5.70
N LEU A 333 -0.85 13.76 -4.61
CA LEU A 333 -1.88 13.33 -3.66
C LEU A 333 -1.59 13.92 -2.27
N GLN A 334 -2.58 13.92 -1.39
CA GLN A 334 -2.38 14.38 -0.01
C GLN A 334 -2.11 13.18 0.89
N SER A 335 -1.09 13.31 1.74
CA SER A 335 -0.97 12.44 2.90
C SER A 335 -1.97 12.85 3.98
N HIS A 336 -2.12 11.99 4.99
CA HIS A 336 -2.99 12.26 6.12
C HIS A 336 -2.46 13.46 6.93
N THR A 337 -1.18 13.43 7.32
CA THR A 337 -0.62 14.41 8.29
C THR A 337 0.65 15.12 7.84
N HIS A 338 1.20 14.80 6.67
CA HIS A 338 2.50 15.30 6.19
C HIS A 338 2.40 16.18 4.94
N GLY A 339 1.19 16.63 4.59
CA GLY A 339 0.95 17.46 3.41
C GLY A 339 1.03 16.69 2.09
N PRO A 340 1.40 17.34 0.97
CA PRO A 340 1.40 16.73 -0.34
C PRO A 340 2.46 15.64 -0.51
N LEU A 341 2.13 14.66 -1.35
CA LEU A 341 2.95 13.57 -1.83
C LEU A 341 3.12 13.73 -3.34
N PHE A 342 4.35 13.73 -3.81
CA PHE A 342 4.70 13.97 -5.21
C PHE A 342 5.09 12.65 -5.88
N ALA A 343 4.55 12.39 -7.07
CA ALA A 343 4.85 11.17 -7.80
C ALA A 343 6.20 11.25 -8.52
N TYR A 344 6.98 10.17 -8.43
CA TYR A 344 8.24 9.99 -9.12
C TYR A 344 8.26 8.64 -9.83
N MET A 345 8.79 8.64 -11.04
CA MET A 345 9.00 7.44 -11.84
C MET A 345 10.49 7.12 -11.87
N LEU A 346 10.86 5.85 -11.72
CA LEU A 346 12.24 5.43 -11.88
C LEU A 346 12.73 5.72 -13.31
N SER A 347 13.94 6.28 -13.45
CA SER A 347 14.54 6.59 -14.76
C SER A 347 14.96 5.32 -15.50
N THR A 348 15.35 4.27 -14.77
CA THR A 348 15.79 2.98 -15.31
C THR A 348 14.66 1.94 -15.38
N PRO A 349 14.81 0.89 -16.21
CA PRO A 349 13.93 -0.28 -16.17
C PRO A 349 13.91 -0.97 -14.79
N PRO A 350 12.82 -1.67 -14.42
CA PRO A 350 12.70 -2.31 -13.12
C PRO A 350 13.74 -3.42 -12.87
N ASN A 351 14.26 -4.03 -13.94
CA ASN A 351 15.24 -5.13 -13.86
C ASN A 351 16.70 -4.63 -13.78
N SER A 352 16.93 -3.31 -13.71
CA SER A 352 18.27 -2.72 -13.68
C SER A 352 18.51 -1.92 -12.40
N ASN A 353 19.03 -2.59 -11.37
CA ASN A 353 19.38 -2.05 -10.03
C ASN A 353 18.53 -0.82 -9.63
N PRO A 354 17.24 -1.02 -9.30
CA PRO A 354 16.29 0.08 -9.19
C PRO A 354 16.53 0.88 -7.90
N THR A 355 17.15 2.04 -8.03
CA THR A 355 17.55 2.87 -6.89
C THR A 355 16.95 4.27 -6.95
N TRP A 356 16.61 4.84 -5.80
CA TRP A 356 16.42 6.28 -5.65
C TRP A 356 17.61 6.84 -4.88
N LEU A 357 18.43 7.66 -5.53
CA LEU A 357 19.54 8.35 -4.88
C LEU A 357 19.04 9.66 -4.28
N CYS A 358 19.44 9.93 -3.04
CA CYS A 358 19.10 11.15 -2.32
C CYS A 358 20.37 11.87 -1.88
N HIS A 359 20.43 13.19 -2.08
CA HIS A 359 21.46 14.08 -1.56
C HIS A 359 20.88 14.94 -0.44
N VAL A 360 21.50 14.89 0.73
CA VAL A 360 21.15 15.70 1.89
C VAL A 360 21.73 17.11 1.68
N PRO A 361 20.90 18.17 1.60
CA PRO A 361 21.41 19.52 1.42
C PRO A 361 22.35 19.94 2.56
N GLN A 362 23.44 20.64 2.25
CA GLN A 362 24.41 21.07 3.28
C GLN A 362 23.79 21.89 4.42
N ALA A 363 22.75 22.67 4.13
CA ALA A 363 22.01 23.45 5.13
C ALA A 363 21.32 22.58 6.21
N GLU A 364 21.00 21.32 5.90
CA GLU A 364 20.43 20.36 6.85
C GLU A 364 21.49 19.49 7.53
N SER A 365 22.69 19.37 6.94
CA SER A 365 23.80 18.56 7.46
C SER A 365 24.61 19.22 8.60
N GLN A 366 24.48 20.54 8.79
CA GLN A 366 25.19 21.30 9.84
C GLN A 366 24.32 21.67 11.05
N GLY A 367 23.14 21.06 11.18
CA GLY A 367 22.21 21.28 12.29
C GLY A 367 22.60 20.58 13.59
#